data_AF-A0A839IQH1-F1
#
_entry.id   AF-A0A839IQH1-F1
#
_cell.length_a   1.000
_cell.length_b   1.000
_cell.length_c   1.000
_cell.angle_alpha   90.00
_cell.angle_beta   90.00
_cell.angle_gamma   90.00
#
_symmetry.space_group_name_H-M   'P 1'
#
loop_
_entity.id
_entity.type
_entity.pdbx_description
1 polymer ?
#
loop_
_entity_poly.entity_id
_entity_poly.type
_entity_poly.pdbx_seq_one_letter_code
_entity_poly.pdbx_strand_id
1 'polypeptide(L)'
;MGHYKMNYGKTALLTSLVITASAVQADVSGEASVTSAEKIAPEQAATSAPTALRKRIAEERQLAENPLIFLPYRANFFLPASYYSGHEASEKNRGREYSPTEAHFQLSLKFPIDKNIFLEKDALFATYTQESFWQIYESSAPFRESVYEPEIIYRASTEYELFKDLNLEAVTVGLNHQSNGQGGDLSRSWNRAFIAGMFASGDWGIALKRWFRIPESESDDDNPDLDRYVGLTELGMAYSKNGHVVTLRSRNHLESGFERGNLQLSWSFPIGERYKGYILARTGYGDTLADYRERNERIGIGISINDVL
;
A
#
# COMPACT_ATOMS: atom_id res chain seq x y z
N MET A 1 50.51 6.77 14.99
CA MET A 1 50.80 7.51 13.74
C MET A 1 50.89 6.50 12.61
N GLY A 2 49.80 6.29 11.89
CA GLY A 2 49.73 5.41 10.72
C GLY A 2 48.94 6.12 9.65
N HIS A 3 49.61 6.54 8.58
CA HIS A 3 49.04 7.29 7.47
C HIS A 3 48.26 6.34 6.54
N TYR A 4 46.94 6.48 6.49
CA TYR A 4 46.11 5.88 5.45
C TYR A 4 46.10 6.83 4.23
N LYS A 5 46.69 6.38 3.11
CA LYS A 5 46.60 7.06 1.81
C LYS A 5 45.28 6.63 1.14
N MET A 6 44.40 7.58 0.87
CA MET A 6 43.26 7.41 -0.02
C MET A 6 43.73 7.39 -1.47
N ASN A 7 43.34 6.35 -2.21
CA ASN A 7 43.48 6.28 -3.67
C ASN A 7 42.11 6.58 -4.27
N TYR A 8 41.96 7.76 -4.89
CA TYR A 8 40.87 8.07 -5.79
C TYR A 8 41.26 7.68 -7.20
N GLY A 9 40.44 6.87 -7.86
CA GLY A 9 40.68 6.48 -9.24
C GLY A 9 39.49 5.77 -9.86
N LYS A 10 38.61 6.55 -10.50
CA LYS A 10 38.18 6.41 -11.91
C LYS A 10 36.78 6.98 -12.11
N THR A 11 36.83 8.16 -12.68
CA THR A 11 35.85 8.88 -13.49
C THR A 11 35.06 7.94 -14.42
N ALA A 12 33.74 7.90 -14.28
CA ALA A 12 32.84 7.37 -15.30
C ALA A 12 32.20 8.56 -16.03
N LEU A 13 32.45 8.65 -17.33
CA LEU A 13 31.88 9.64 -18.23
C LEU A 13 30.35 9.50 -18.28
N LEU A 14 29.63 10.58 -17.96
CA LEU A 14 28.26 10.78 -18.41
C LEU A 14 28.31 11.28 -19.86
N THR A 15 27.83 10.48 -20.80
CA THR A 15 27.59 10.92 -22.17
C THR A 15 26.17 11.47 -22.26
N SER A 16 26.05 12.79 -22.38
CA SER A 16 24.80 13.49 -22.62
C SER A 16 24.30 13.23 -24.04
N LEU A 17 23.07 12.73 -24.18
CA LEU A 17 22.36 12.65 -25.46
C LEU A 17 21.70 14.01 -25.72
N VAL A 18 22.26 14.78 -26.65
CA VAL A 18 21.67 16.03 -27.15
C VAL A 18 20.75 15.69 -28.32
N ILE A 19 19.44 15.86 -28.15
CA ILE A 19 18.47 15.80 -29.26
C ILE A 19 18.35 17.22 -29.82
N THR A 20 18.93 17.45 -30.99
CA THR A 20 18.70 18.66 -31.79
C THR A 20 17.41 18.49 -32.59
N ALA A 21 16.38 19.29 -32.28
CA ALA A 21 15.24 19.48 -33.15
C ALA A 21 15.55 20.65 -34.10
N SER A 22 15.71 20.36 -35.39
CA SER A 22 15.83 21.38 -36.44
C SER A 22 14.47 21.99 -36.73
N ALA A 23 14.39 23.32 -36.63
CA ALA A 23 13.28 24.11 -37.11
C ALA A 23 13.19 24.03 -38.65
N VAL A 24 12.00 23.73 -39.16
CA VAL A 24 11.64 24.00 -40.56
C VAL A 24 10.62 25.11 -40.53
N GLN A 25 11.02 26.24 -41.12
CA GLN A 25 10.20 27.42 -41.32
C GLN A 25 9.83 27.45 -42.81
N ALA A 26 8.55 27.35 -43.11
CA ALA A 26 8.00 27.65 -44.42
C ALA A 26 6.81 28.58 -44.21
N ASP A 27 6.98 29.80 -44.67
CA ASP A 27 5.95 30.83 -44.76
C ASP A 27 5.47 30.89 -46.23
N VAL A 28 4.35 31.60 -46.43
CA VAL A 28 3.74 32.07 -47.71
C VAL A 28 2.31 31.53 -47.94
N SER A 29 1.36 32.34 -47.43
CA SER A 29 0.14 32.90 -48.06
C SER A 29 -0.64 32.12 -49.12
N GLY A 30 -1.98 32.06 -48.95
CA GLY A 30 -2.92 31.84 -50.05
C GLY A 30 -4.33 31.43 -49.64
N GLU A 31 -5.21 32.43 -49.50
CA GLU A 31 -6.68 32.47 -49.70
C GLU A 31 -7.64 31.34 -49.30
N ALA A 32 -8.75 31.80 -48.73
CA ALA A 32 -9.92 31.09 -48.25
C ALA A 32 -10.59 30.15 -49.27
N SER A 33 -10.88 28.94 -48.81
CA SER A 33 -11.99 28.14 -49.32
C SER A 33 -12.78 27.57 -48.14
N VAL A 34 -14.02 28.05 -48.00
CA VAL A 34 -15.01 27.60 -47.04
C VAL A 34 -15.40 26.16 -47.38
N THR A 35 -14.94 25.20 -46.59
CA THR A 35 -15.45 23.82 -46.62
C THR A 35 -16.24 23.56 -45.35
N SER A 36 -17.56 23.43 -45.57
CA SER A 36 -18.60 22.80 -44.79
C SER A 36 -18.18 22.23 -43.43
N ALA A 37 -18.73 22.82 -42.37
CA ALA A 37 -18.71 22.29 -41.01
C ALA A 37 -19.40 20.91 -40.98
N GLU A 38 -18.60 19.86 -41.05
CA GLU A 38 -19.02 18.53 -40.65
C GLU A 38 -19.16 18.55 -39.13
N LYS A 39 -20.42 18.56 -38.70
CA LYS A 39 -20.84 18.59 -37.30
C LYS A 39 -20.47 17.24 -36.68
N ILE A 40 -19.21 17.10 -36.24
CA ILE A 40 -18.80 15.99 -35.38
C ILE A 40 -19.64 16.14 -34.11
N ALA A 41 -20.64 15.27 -33.99
CA ALA A 41 -21.43 15.15 -32.77
C ALA A 41 -20.45 14.91 -31.61
N PRO A 42 -20.56 15.63 -30.48
CA PRO A 42 -19.77 15.28 -29.32
C PRO A 42 -20.14 13.85 -28.94
N GLU A 43 -19.14 12.96 -29.01
CA GLU A 43 -19.18 11.65 -28.38
C GLU A 43 -19.56 11.90 -26.92
N GLN A 44 -20.83 11.62 -26.59
CA GLN A 44 -21.30 11.62 -25.23
C GLN A 44 -20.60 10.47 -24.52
N ALA A 45 -19.37 10.70 -24.08
CA ALA A 45 -18.81 9.98 -22.95
C ALA A 45 -19.83 10.17 -21.82
N ALA A 46 -20.60 9.12 -21.55
CA ALA A 46 -21.48 9.09 -20.40
C ALA A 46 -20.59 9.25 -19.17
N THR A 47 -20.47 10.48 -18.66
CA THR A 47 -19.73 10.75 -17.44
C THR A 47 -20.56 10.18 -16.30
N SER A 48 -20.41 8.88 -16.06
CA SER A 48 -20.85 8.24 -14.82
C SER A 48 -20.24 9.01 -13.64
N ALA A 49 -20.97 9.09 -12.54
CA ALA A 49 -20.46 9.73 -11.34
C ALA A 49 -19.11 9.11 -10.95
N PRO A 50 -18.11 9.91 -10.50
CA PRO A 50 -16.79 9.37 -10.21
C PRO A 50 -16.89 8.31 -9.11
N THR A 51 -16.15 7.21 -9.29
CA THR A 51 -16.07 6.12 -8.32
C THR A 51 -15.50 6.62 -6.98
N ALA A 52 -15.75 5.90 -5.90
CA ALA A 52 -15.19 6.22 -4.58
C ALA A 52 -13.65 6.35 -4.63
N LEU A 53 -12.98 5.40 -5.28
CA LEU A 53 -11.53 5.42 -5.43
C LEU A 53 -11.04 6.62 -6.25
N ARG A 54 -11.75 7.01 -7.32
CA ARG A 54 -11.38 8.17 -8.13
C ARG A 54 -11.52 9.49 -7.37
N LYS A 55 -12.58 9.63 -6.57
CA LYS A 55 -12.75 10.77 -5.65
C LYS A 55 -11.56 10.87 -4.70
N ARG A 56 -11.20 9.76 -4.06
CA ARG A 56 -10.04 9.67 -3.18
C ARG A 56 -8.73 10.09 -3.85
N ILE A 57 -8.45 9.56 -5.05
CA ILE A 57 -7.23 9.92 -5.80
C ILE A 57 -7.20 11.41 -6.15
N ALA A 58 -8.35 11.99 -6.52
CA ALA A 58 -8.46 13.41 -6.83
C ALA A 58 -8.20 14.30 -5.60
N GLU A 59 -8.74 13.94 -4.44
CA GLU A 59 -8.48 14.64 -3.17
C GLU A 59 -6.99 14.57 -2.79
N GLU A 60 -6.38 13.39 -2.90
CA GLU A 60 -4.95 13.21 -2.63
C GLU A 60 -4.07 14.09 -3.52
N ARG A 61 -4.42 14.24 -4.81
CA ARG A 61 -3.70 15.12 -5.74
C ARG A 61 -3.82 16.59 -5.34
N GLN A 62 -4.99 17.02 -4.87
CA GLN A 62 -5.17 18.41 -4.41
C GLN A 62 -4.35 18.68 -3.15
N LEU A 63 -4.32 17.72 -2.22
CA LEU A 63 -3.59 17.85 -0.95
C LEU A 63 -2.06 17.73 -1.13
N ALA A 64 -1.60 17.00 -2.15
CA ALA A 64 -0.18 16.77 -2.43
C ALA A 64 0.63 18.06 -2.68
N GLU A 65 -0.02 19.14 -3.09
CA GLU A 65 0.65 20.44 -3.32
C GLU A 65 1.01 21.16 -2.01
N ASN A 66 0.48 20.72 -0.87
CA ASN A 66 0.76 21.31 0.43
C ASN A 66 1.88 20.53 1.16
N PRO A 67 3.09 21.10 1.32
CA PRO A 67 4.22 20.41 1.93
C PRO A 67 4.05 20.12 3.43
N LEU A 68 3.03 20.68 4.08
CA LEU A 68 2.74 20.44 5.50
C LEU A 68 1.73 19.31 5.72
N ILE A 69 1.20 18.70 4.65
CA ILE A 69 0.21 17.63 4.73
C ILE A 69 0.87 16.26 4.58
N PHE A 70 0.57 15.38 5.54
CA PHE A 70 0.84 13.95 5.40
C PHE A 70 -0.34 13.28 4.70
N LEU A 71 -0.12 12.70 3.51
CA LEU A 71 -1.16 11.95 2.83
C LEU A 71 -1.29 10.55 3.44
N PRO A 72 -2.50 10.01 3.64
CA PRO A 72 -2.65 8.63 4.07
C PRO A 72 -2.36 7.66 2.92
N TYR A 73 -1.68 6.55 3.21
CA TYR A 73 -1.49 5.45 2.25
C TYR A 73 -2.49 4.31 2.46
N ARG A 74 -2.54 3.76 3.68
CA ARG A 74 -3.53 2.80 4.17
C ARG A 74 -4.35 3.44 5.30
N ALA A 75 -5.24 2.68 5.95
CA ALA A 75 -5.97 3.16 7.12
C ALA A 75 -4.99 3.54 8.26
N ASN A 76 -5.26 4.66 8.94
CA ASN A 76 -4.55 5.04 10.15
C ASN A 76 -5.49 4.85 11.34
N PHE A 77 -5.14 3.99 12.28
CA PHE A 77 -6.03 3.62 13.39
C PHE A 77 -5.28 3.35 14.68
N PHE A 78 -6.03 3.42 15.79
CA PHE A 78 -5.60 3.01 17.11
C PHE A 78 -6.73 2.20 17.78
N LEU A 79 -6.45 0.93 18.08
CA LEU A 79 -7.33 0.00 18.78
C LEU A 79 -6.77 -0.19 20.19
N PRO A 80 -7.32 0.47 21.22
CA PRO A 80 -6.83 0.26 22.59
C PRO A 80 -7.05 -1.18 23.07
N ALA A 81 -8.09 -1.86 22.58
CA ALA A 81 -8.38 -3.23 22.93
C ALA A 81 -8.43 -4.10 21.66
N SER A 82 -7.42 -4.95 21.49
CA SER A 82 -7.36 -6.00 20.48
C SER A 82 -7.08 -7.33 21.18
N TYR A 83 -8.04 -8.26 21.13
CA TYR A 83 -7.83 -9.64 21.53
C TYR A 83 -6.96 -10.36 20.49
N TYR A 84 -6.04 -11.20 20.95
CA TYR A 84 -5.09 -11.99 20.16
C TYR A 84 -5.01 -13.43 20.69
N SER A 85 -5.43 -14.40 19.89
CA SER A 85 -5.47 -15.81 20.30
C SER A 85 -4.09 -16.45 20.45
N GLY A 86 -3.06 -15.91 19.78
CA GLY A 86 -1.71 -16.51 19.72
C GLY A 86 -0.76 -16.10 20.85
N HIS A 87 -1.26 -15.43 21.90
CA HIS A 87 -0.42 -14.90 22.98
C HIS A 87 0.44 -16.01 23.61
N GLU A 88 -0.13 -17.14 24.03
CA GLU A 88 0.61 -18.28 24.62
C GLU A 88 1.73 -18.82 23.71
N ALA A 89 1.50 -18.89 22.40
CA ALA A 89 2.52 -19.31 21.44
C ALA A 89 3.66 -18.29 21.37
N SER A 90 3.32 -16.99 21.37
CA SER A 90 4.30 -15.90 21.40
C SER A 90 5.10 -15.89 22.71
N GLU A 91 4.45 -16.19 23.85
CA GLU A 91 5.11 -16.30 25.15
C GLU A 91 6.15 -17.42 25.15
N LYS A 92 5.77 -18.60 24.66
CA LYS A 92 6.68 -19.75 24.53
C LYS A 92 7.88 -19.44 23.65
N ASN A 93 7.67 -18.71 22.56
CA ASN A 93 8.73 -18.37 21.60
C ASN A 93 9.65 -17.24 22.10
N ARG A 94 9.15 -16.33 22.95
CA ARG A 94 9.89 -15.13 23.37
C ARG A 94 10.33 -15.15 24.84
N GLY A 95 9.86 -16.11 25.63
CA GLY A 95 10.21 -16.26 27.06
C GLY A 95 9.69 -15.11 27.93
N ARG A 96 8.58 -14.49 27.54
CA ARG A 96 7.95 -13.37 28.26
C ARG A 96 6.43 -13.58 28.26
N GLU A 97 5.77 -13.22 29.35
CA GLU A 97 4.32 -13.22 29.49
C GLU A 97 3.68 -12.11 28.64
N TYR A 98 2.58 -12.44 27.98
CA TYR A 98 1.81 -11.57 27.11
C TYR A 98 0.32 -11.73 27.37
N SER A 99 -0.34 -10.61 27.62
CA SER A 99 -1.79 -10.58 27.70
C SER A 99 -2.42 -11.02 26.38
N PRO A 100 -3.55 -11.74 26.43
CA PRO A 100 -4.40 -11.95 25.25
C PRO A 100 -4.98 -10.65 24.70
N THR A 101 -4.91 -9.53 25.44
CA THR A 101 -5.39 -8.22 24.97
C THR A 101 -4.25 -7.22 24.89
N GLU A 102 -4.10 -6.58 23.73
CA GLU A 102 -3.07 -5.56 23.49
C GLU A 102 -3.65 -4.38 22.73
N ALA A 103 -2.97 -3.23 22.80
CA ALA A 103 -3.25 -2.13 21.88
C ALA A 103 -2.65 -2.48 20.51
N HIS A 104 -3.40 -2.20 19.47
CA HIS A 104 -2.98 -2.41 18.09
C HIS A 104 -3.19 -1.13 17.30
N PHE A 105 -2.14 -0.61 16.68
CA PHE A 105 -2.25 0.60 15.86
C PHE A 105 -1.45 0.50 14.57
N GLN A 106 -1.88 1.29 13.58
CA GLN A 106 -1.20 1.42 12.30
C GLN A 106 -1.05 2.90 11.94
N LEU A 107 0.18 3.27 11.58
CA LEU A 107 0.52 4.53 10.92
C LEU A 107 0.87 4.23 9.47
N SER A 108 0.26 4.91 8.51
CA SER A 108 0.47 4.67 7.09
C SER A 108 0.41 5.96 6.28
N LEU A 109 1.58 6.38 5.80
CA LEU A 109 1.83 7.66 5.17
C LEU A 109 2.31 7.49 3.73
N LYS A 110 1.98 8.46 2.89
CA LYS A 110 2.38 8.58 1.49
C LYS A 110 2.99 9.95 1.25
N PHE A 111 4.12 9.96 0.58
CA PHE A 111 4.92 11.14 0.28
C PHE A 111 5.07 11.23 -1.24
N PRO A 112 4.40 12.19 -1.90
CA PRO A 112 4.63 12.47 -3.31
C PRO A 112 6.09 12.88 -3.53
N ILE A 113 6.75 12.25 -4.51
CA ILE A 113 8.11 12.58 -4.91
C ILE A 113 8.08 13.40 -6.20
N ASP A 114 7.41 12.88 -7.22
CA ASP A 114 7.29 13.53 -8.52
C ASP A 114 6.04 13.05 -9.26
N LYS A 115 5.57 13.81 -10.26
CA LYS A 115 4.34 13.55 -11.01
C LYS A 115 4.55 13.79 -12.51
N ASN A 116 3.79 13.06 -13.33
CA ASN A 116 3.86 13.12 -14.79
C ASN A 116 5.28 12.86 -15.33
N ILE A 117 5.92 11.80 -14.83
CA ILE A 117 7.30 11.40 -15.14
C ILE A 117 7.38 10.76 -16.53
N PHE A 118 6.48 9.83 -16.84
CA PHE A 118 6.44 9.08 -18.10
C PHE A 118 5.09 9.16 -18.82
N LEU A 119 3.99 9.25 -18.07
CA LEU A 119 2.62 9.30 -18.56
C LEU A 119 1.87 10.48 -17.93
N GLU A 120 0.83 10.95 -18.61
CA GLU A 120 -0.13 11.85 -17.97
C GLU A 120 -0.79 11.16 -16.78
N LYS A 121 -0.88 11.86 -15.64
CA LYS A 121 -1.50 11.38 -14.39
C LYS A 121 -0.75 10.22 -13.72
N ASP A 122 0.52 10.00 -14.03
CA ASP A 122 1.38 9.16 -13.19
C ASP A 122 1.99 9.95 -12.00
N ALA A 123 2.52 9.20 -11.03
CA ALA A 123 3.35 9.77 -9.98
C ALA A 123 4.21 8.71 -9.29
N LEU A 124 5.35 9.15 -8.79
CA LEU A 124 6.25 8.41 -7.91
C LEU A 124 6.01 8.84 -6.46
N PHE A 125 5.92 7.87 -5.56
CA PHE A 125 5.73 8.10 -4.14
C PHE A 125 6.70 7.26 -3.32
N ALA A 126 7.14 7.81 -2.19
CA ALA A 126 7.57 7.01 -1.06
C ALA A 126 6.37 6.75 -0.15
N THR A 127 6.27 5.56 0.43
CA THR A 127 5.27 5.26 1.46
C THR A 127 5.95 4.63 2.66
N TYR A 128 5.30 4.77 3.81
CA TYR A 128 5.73 4.15 5.03
C TYR A 128 4.51 3.67 5.79
N THR A 129 4.43 2.35 6.03
CA THR A 129 3.44 1.77 6.93
C THR A 129 4.16 1.16 8.13
N GLN A 130 3.66 1.43 9.32
CA GLN A 130 4.09 0.77 10.53
C GLN A 130 2.89 0.22 11.27
N GLU A 131 2.98 -1.03 11.69
CA GLU A 131 1.98 -1.68 12.52
C GLU A 131 2.63 -2.11 13.84
N SER A 132 1.98 -1.81 14.96
CA SER A 132 2.55 -2.08 16.27
C SER A 132 1.53 -2.73 17.21
N PHE A 133 2.03 -3.67 17.99
CA PHE A 133 1.30 -4.48 18.95
C PHE A 133 1.88 -4.24 20.35
N TRP A 134 1.14 -3.50 21.15
CA TRP A 134 1.62 -2.92 22.40
C TRP A 134 0.88 -3.52 23.60
N GLN A 135 1.63 -4.20 24.46
CA GLN A 135 1.13 -4.87 25.66
C GLN A 135 0.85 -3.85 26.77
N ILE A 136 -0.05 -2.91 26.51
CA ILE A 136 -0.35 -1.76 27.40
C ILE A 136 -0.84 -2.15 28.79
N TYR A 137 -1.38 -3.35 28.92
CA TYR A 137 -1.94 -3.87 30.17
C TYR A 137 -0.92 -4.71 30.97
N GLU A 138 0.27 -4.96 30.40
CA GLU A 138 1.33 -5.72 31.04
C GLU A 138 2.32 -4.85 31.80
N SER A 139 3.07 -5.47 32.73
CA SER A 139 4.11 -4.78 33.50
C SER A 139 5.16 -4.15 32.57
N SER A 140 5.44 -2.86 32.80
CA SER A 140 6.33 -2.02 31.96
C SER A 140 5.86 -1.81 30.52
N ALA A 141 4.64 -2.23 30.17
CA ALA A 141 3.97 -2.02 28.90
C ALA A 141 4.88 -2.17 27.66
N PRO A 142 5.52 -3.34 27.44
CA PRO A 142 6.42 -3.51 26.31
C PRO A 142 5.67 -3.62 24.98
N PHE A 143 6.32 -3.28 23.88
CA PHE A 143 5.86 -3.74 22.56
C PHE A 143 6.13 -5.23 22.43
N ARG A 144 5.11 -5.99 22.00
CA ARG A 144 5.29 -7.39 21.59
C ARG A 144 5.93 -7.43 20.21
N GLU A 145 5.48 -6.57 19.30
CA GLU A 145 6.04 -6.47 17.97
C GLU A 145 5.78 -5.09 17.36
N SER A 146 6.66 -4.67 16.46
CA SER A 146 6.41 -3.59 15.51
C SER A 146 6.91 -4.05 14.14
N VAL A 147 6.14 -3.78 13.10
CA VAL A 147 6.45 -4.12 11.72
C VAL A 147 6.59 -2.83 10.93
N TYR A 148 7.71 -2.67 10.27
CA TYR A 148 8.10 -1.52 9.48
C TYR A 148 8.04 -1.89 8.00
N GLU A 149 7.25 -1.15 7.21
CA GLU A 149 6.98 -1.45 5.81
C GLU A 149 7.11 -0.20 4.92
N PRO A 150 8.34 0.24 4.62
CA PRO A 150 8.57 1.27 3.60
C PRO A 150 8.40 0.73 2.17
N GLU A 151 7.87 1.56 1.28
CA GLU A 151 7.76 1.25 -0.15
C GLU A 151 8.19 2.45 -1.00
N ILE A 152 8.72 2.17 -2.19
CA ILE A 152 8.77 3.13 -3.30
C ILE A 152 7.81 2.62 -4.37
N ILE A 153 6.83 3.44 -4.73
CA ILE A 153 5.76 3.05 -5.65
C ILE A 153 5.67 4.03 -6.80
N TYR A 154 5.57 3.51 -8.01
CA TYR A 154 5.17 4.25 -9.19
C TYR A 154 3.73 3.86 -9.53
N ARG A 155 2.86 4.86 -9.69
CA ARG A 155 1.45 4.66 -10.00
C ARG A 155 1.06 5.44 -11.23
N ALA A 156 0.49 4.76 -12.21
CA ALA A 156 -0.17 5.38 -13.35
C ALA A 156 -1.69 5.28 -13.16
N SER A 157 -2.38 6.41 -13.10
CA SER A 157 -3.85 6.42 -13.12
C SER A 157 -4.38 6.19 -14.53
N THR A 158 -5.50 5.50 -14.63
CA THR A 158 -6.18 5.19 -15.88
C THR A 158 -7.67 5.48 -15.75
N GLU A 159 -8.35 5.57 -16.89
CA GLU A 159 -9.82 5.71 -16.97
C GLU A 159 -10.38 4.60 -17.87
N TYR A 160 -9.70 3.45 -17.90
CA TYR A 160 -9.99 2.37 -18.82
C TYR A 160 -11.17 1.54 -18.29
N GLU A 161 -12.29 1.58 -19.02
CA GLU A 161 -13.46 0.76 -18.73
C GLU A 161 -13.22 -0.67 -19.22
N LEU A 162 -13.22 -1.64 -18.30
CA LEU A 162 -13.03 -3.06 -18.61
C LEU A 162 -14.34 -3.75 -18.99
N PHE A 163 -15.37 -3.45 -18.20
CA PHE A 163 -16.75 -3.89 -18.39
C PHE A 163 -17.66 -2.76 -17.96
N LYS A 164 -18.95 -2.84 -18.30
CA LYS A 164 -19.94 -1.83 -17.91
C LYS A 164 -19.81 -1.48 -16.42
N ASP A 165 -19.50 -0.21 -16.15
CA ASP A 165 -19.32 0.41 -14.82
C ASP A 165 -18.06 -0.04 -14.03
N LEU A 166 -17.30 -1.05 -14.50
CA LEU A 166 -16.04 -1.48 -13.89
C LEU A 166 -14.84 -0.84 -14.60
N ASN A 167 -14.16 0.05 -13.89
CA ASN A 167 -13.00 0.76 -14.38
C ASN A 167 -11.72 0.22 -13.77
N LEU A 168 -10.65 0.12 -14.57
CA LEU A 168 -9.29 0.14 -14.06
C LEU A 168 -8.93 1.60 -13.77
N GLU A 169 -8.74 1.92 -12.49
CA GLU A 169 -8.47 3.28 -12.01
C GLU A 169 -6.97 3.57 -11.90
N ALA A 170 -6.16 2.54 -11.60
CA ALA A 170 -4.72 2.69 -11.55
C ALA A 170 -3.99 1.34 -11.68
N VAL A 171 -2.77 1.41 -12.21
CA VAL A 171 -1.76 0.36 -12.08
C VAL A 171 -0.62 0.91 -11.24
N THR A 172 -0.19 0.14 -10.25
CA THR A 172 0.94 0.48 -9.37
C THR A 172 2.00 -0.60 -9.48
N VAL A 173 3.26 -0.21 -9.64
CA VAL A 173 4.41 -1.09 -9.43
C VAL A 173 5.27 -0.53 -8.31
N GLY A 174 5.97 -1.37 -7.58
CA GLY A 174 6.79 -0.87 -6.49
C GLY A 174 7.79 -1.87 -5.92
N LEU A 175 8.69 -1.31 -5.14
CA LEU A 175 9.60 -2.05 -4.27
C LEU A 175 9.14 -1.86 -2.83
N ASN A 176 9.18 -2.93 -2.06
CA ASN A 176 8.73 -2.98 -0.68
C ASN A 176 9.77 -3.72 0.15
N HIS A 177 10.11 -3.13 1.28
CA HIS A 177 10.80 -3.82 2.37
C HIS A 177 9.81 -3.98 3.51
N GLN A 178 9.83 -5.12 4.19
CA GLN A 178 9.05 -5.30 5.41
C GLN A 178 9.89 -6.06 6.43
N SER A 179 10.00 -5.53 7.64
CA SER A 179 10.74 -6.17 8.73
C SER A 179 10.15 -5.84 10.10
N ASN A 180 10.50 -6.63 11.11
CA ASN A 180 10.03 -6.41 12.48
C ASN A 180 11.03 -5.64 13.38
N GLY A 181 12.18 -5.24 12.82
CA GLY A 181 13.24 -4.50 13.51
C GLY A 181 13.89 -5.23 14.70
N GLN A 182 13.67 -6.55 14.83
CA GLN A 182 14.32 -7.38 15.83
C GLN A 182 15.67 -7.93 15.31
N GLY A 183 16.51 -8.40 16.22
CA GLY A 183 17.76 -9.10 15.87
C GLY A 183 17.75 -10.56 16.34
N GLY A 184 18.73 -11.33 15.86
CA GLY A 184 18.89 -12.76 16.21
C GLY A 184 17.69 -13.60 15.79
N ASP A 185 17.35 -14.61 16.58
CA ASP A 185 16.29 -15.59 16.25
C ASP A 185 14.87 -14.99 16.12
N LEU A 186 14.68 -13.77 16.63
CA LEU A 186 13.43 -13.02 16.52
C LEU A 186 13.36 -12.13 15.28
N SER A 187 14.48 -11.93 14.57
CA SER A 187 14.52 -11.15 13.33
C SER A 187 13.60 -11.75 12.29
N ARG A 188 12.78 -10.91 11.65
CA ARG A 188 11.98 -11.30 10.49
C ARG A 188 12.03 -10.18 9.48
N SER A 189 12.32 -10.53 8.23
CA SER A 189 12.43 -9.57 7.14
C SER A 189 12.23 -10.24 5.78
N TRP A 190 11.85 -9.43 4.80
CA TRP A 190 11.81 -9.82 3.39
C TRP A 190 11.71 -8.58 2.50
N ASN A 191 12.17 -8.75 1.27
CA ASN A 191 12.14 -7.73 0.24
C ASN A 191 11.26 -8.20 -0.94
N ARG A 192 10.50 -7.28 -1.52
CA ARG A 192 9.50 -7.60 -2.56
C ARG A 192 9.50 -6.57 -3.68
N ALA A 193 9.41 -7.05 -4.91
CA ALA A 193 8.90 -6.26 -6.04
C ALA A 193 7.44 -6.63 -6.26
N PHE A 194 6.58 -5.66 -6.58
CA PHE A 194 5.16 -5.93 -6.76
C PHE A 194 4.52 -5.15 -7.91
N ILE A 195 3.38 -5.67 -8.35
CA ILE A 195 2.44 -5.00 -9.23
C ILE A 195 1.03 -5.08 -8.61
N ALA A 196 0.24 -4.02 -8.76
CA ALA A 196 -1.13 -3.97 -8.31
C ALA A 196 -2.02 -3.27 -9.34
N GLY A 197 -3.18 -3.89 -9.63
CA GLY A 197 -4.27 -3.25 -10.35
C GLY A 197 -5.32 -2.76 -9.34
N MET A 198 -5.79 -1.53 -9.51
CA MET A 198 -6.86 -0.95 -8.71
C MET A 198 -8.08 -0.71 -9.61
N PHE A 199 -9.19 -1.32 -9.25
CA PHE A 199 -10.43 -1.31 -10.00
C PHE A 199 -11.53 -0.67 -9.16
N ALA A 200 -12.51 -0.04 -9.79
CA ALA A 200 -13.64 0.53 -9.07
C ALA A 200 -14.93 0.50 -9.90
N SER A 201 -16.05 0.41 -9.18
CA SER A 201 -17.40 0.46 -9.74
C SER A 201 -18.35 1.08 -8.72
N GLY A 202 -18.77 2.33 -8.97
CA GLY A 202 -19.57 3.11 -8.03
C GLY A 202 -18.90 3.24 -6.66
N ASP A 203 -19.53 2.64 -5.65
CA ASP A 203 -19.12 2.64 -4.24
C ASP A 203 -18.09 1.55 -3.89
N TRP A 204 -17.73 0.70 -4.84
CA TRP A 204 -16.75 -0.38 -4.67
C TRP A 204 -15.36 0.04 -5.14
N GLY A 205 -14.34 -0.37 -4.39
CA GLY A 205 -12.94 -0.42 -4.81
C GLY A 205 -12.37 -1.82 -4.62
N ILE A 206 -11.59 -2.29 -5.59
CA ILE A 206 -10.95 -3.60 -5.58
C ILE A 206 -9.48 -3.40 -5.92
N ALA A 207 -8.59 -4.05 -5.19
CA ALA A 207 -7.16 -4.08 -5.49
C ALA A 207 -6.70 -5.53 -5.61
N LEU A 208 -6.03 -5.86 -6.71
CA LEU A 208 -5.34 -7.14 -6.87
C LEU A 208 -3.84 -6.85 -6.91
N LYS A 209 -3.10 -7.29 -5.89
CA LYS A 209 -1.66 -7.09 -5.75
C LYS A 209 -0.95 -8.44 -5.83
N ARG A 210 0.08 -8.54 -6.67
CA ARG A 210 0.98 -9.69 -6.78
C ARG A 210 2.40 -9.24 -6.48
N TRP A 211 3.14 -9.99 -5.69
CA TRP A 211 4.55 -9.72 -5.43
C TRP A 211 5.46 -10.91 -5.76
N PHE A 212 6.72 -10.56 -5.96
CA PHE A 212 7.84 -11.46 -6.13
C PHE A 212 8.79 -11.18 -4.97
N ARG A 213 9.10 -12.23 -4.19
CA ARG A 213 10.13 -12.15 -3.16
C ARG A 213 11.48 -11.97 -3.85
N ILE A 214 12.21 -10.94 -3.44
CA ILE A 214 13.59 -10.71 -3.88
C ILE A 214 14.45 -11.69 -3.06
N PRO A 215 15.21 -12.60 -3.70
CA PRO A 215 15.99 -13.60 -2.99
C PRO A 215 17.05 -12.97 -2.08
N GLU A 216 17.23 -13.59 -0.92
CA GLU A 216 18.28 -13.29 0.05
C GLU A 216 19.25 -14.48 0.10
N SER A 217 20.46 -14.27 0.62
CA SER A 217 21.39 -15.38 0.81
C SER A 217 20.86 -16.31 1.91
N GLU A 218 21.14 -17.61 1.87
CA GLU A 218 20.66 -18.55 2.91
C GLU A 218 21.13 -18.16 4.31
N SER A 219 22.30 -17.51 4.43
CA SER A 219 22.82 -17.04 5.73
C SER A 219 22.15 -15.77 6.24
N ASP A 220 21.48 -15.01 5.36
CA ASP A 220 20.80 -13.75 5.70
C ASP A 220 19.27 -13.86 5.68
N ASP A 221 18.72 -15.02 5.30
CA ASP A 221 17.28 -15.24 5.22
C ASP A 221 16.69 -15.64 6.57
N ASP A 222 16.16 -14.65 7.28
CA ASP A 222 15.51 -14.80 8.59
C ASP A 222 14.29 -15.75 8.58
N ASN A 223 13.66 -15.94 7.42
CA ASN A 223 12.39 -16.66 7.27
C ASN A 223 12.23 -17.23 5.84
N PRO A 224 12.95 -18.32 5.50
CA PRO A 224 12.99 -18.84 4.13
C PRO A 224 11.66 -19.33 3.57
N ASP A 225 10.73 -19.72 4.45
CA ASP A 225 9.42 -20.27 4.13
C ASP A 225 8.27 -19.26 4.29
N LEU A 226 8.54 -17.97 4.48
CA LEU A 226 7.54 -16.93 4.75
C LEU A 226 6.43 -16.87 3.69
N ASP A 227 6.80 -16.99 2.41
CA ASP A 227 5.89 -16.96 1.26
C ASP A 227 4.87 -18.11 1.30
N ARG A 228 5.21 -19.25 1.89
CA ARG A 228 4.27 -20.38 2.08
C ARG A 228 3.13 -20.07 3.04
N TYR A 229 3.26 -19.04 3.87
CA TYR A 229 2.25 -18.67 4.89
C TYR A 229 1.54 -17.36 4.57
N VAL A 230 2.29 -16.36 4.10
CA VAL A 230 1.74 -15.04 3.75
C VAL A 230 1.26 -14.99 2.30
N GLY A 231 1.72 -15.93 1.46
CA GLY A 231 1.39 -16.00 0.05
C GLY A 231 2.12 -14.97 -0.80
N LEU A 232 1.73 -14.92 -2.06
CA LEU A 232 2.35 -14.08 -3.08
C LEU A 232 1.35 -13.10 -3.73
N THR A 233 0.07 -13.22 -3.40
CA THR A 233 -1.03 -12.39 -3.90
C THR A 233 -1.89 -11.88 -2.74
N GLU A 234 -2.43 -10.68 -2.92
CA GLU A 234 -3.44 -10.08 -2.07
C GLU A 234 -4.62 -9.61 -2.92
N LEU A 235 -5.81 -9.98 -2.47
CA LEU A 235 -7.07 -9.37 -2.88
C LEU A 235 -7.53 -8.40 -1.80
N GLY A 236 -7.69 -7.14 -2.14
CA GLY A 236 -8.35 -6.11 -1.35
C GLY A 236 -9.69 -5.74 -1.96
N MET A 237 -10.73 -5.62 -1.14
CA MET A 237 -12.05 -5.12 -1.55
C MET A 237 -12.53 -4.11 -0.52
N ALA A 238 -13.11 -3.01 -0.95
CA ALA A 238 -13.69 -2.00 -0.09
C ALA A 238 -15.05 -1.53 -0.64
N TYR A 239 -15.98 -1.29 0.26
CA TYR A 239 -17.31 -0.75 -0.06
C TYR A 239 -17.60 0.44 0.83
N SER A 240 -17.98 1.56 0.23
CA SER A 240 -18.27 2.82 0.94
C SER A 240 -19.74 3.22 0.79
N LYS A 241 -20.43 3.47 1.91
CA LYS A 241 -21.82 3.97 1.88
C LYS A 241 -22.13 4.79 3.12
N ASN A 242 -22.64 6.01 2.94
CA ASN A 242 -23.09 6.89 4.03
C ASN A 242 -22.03 7.09 5.12
N GLY A 243 -20.75 7.21 4.74
CA GLY A 243 -19.63 7.37 5.66
C GLY A 243 -19.10 6.07 6.28
N HIS A 244 -19.81 4.95 6.12
CA HIS A 244 -19.30 3.62 6.49
C HIS A 244 -18.40 3.08 5.39
N VAL A 245 -17.26 2.49 5.77
CA VAL A 245 -16.39 1.77 4.84
C VAL A 245 -16.07 0.39 5.41
N VAL A 246 -16.44 -0.65 4.67
CA VAL A 246 -16.10 -2.04 4.98
C VAL A 246 -14.99 -2.48 4.05
N THR A 247 -13.94 -3.09 4.58
CA THR A 247 -12.78 -3.56 3.81
C THR A 247 -12.49 -5.01 4.11
N LEU A 248 -12.31 -5.81 3.06
CA LEU A 248 -11.83 -7.18 3.10
C LEU A 248 -10.43 -7.23 2.48
N ARG A 249 -9.50 -7.90 3.15
CA ARG A 249 -8.19 -8.29 2.59
C ARG A 249 -8.04 -9.80 2.71
N SER A 250 -7.63 -10.46 1.64
CA SER A 250 -7.44 -11.90 1.55
C SER A 250 -6.07 -12.22 0.93
N ARG A 251 -5.34 -13.18 1.51
CA ARG A 251 -4.02 -13.63 1.05
C ARG A 251 -3.86 -15.16 1.13
N ASN A 252 -3.00 -15.71 0.28
CA ASN A 252 -2.43 -17.08 0.30
C ASN A 252 -3.40 -18.27 0.13
N HIS A 253 -4.72 -18.06 0.05
CA HIS A 253 -5.66 -19.18 -0.08
C HIS A 253 -5.40 -20.02 -1.33
N LEU A 254 -5.20 -19.39 -2.49
CA LEU A 254 -5.05 -20.12 -3.75
C LEU A 254 -3.66 -20.72 -3.89
N GLU A 255 -2.61 -19.98 -3.52
CA GLU A 255 -1.22 -20.42 -3.68
C GLU A 255 -0.84 -21.58 -2.77
N SER A 256 -1.53 -21.71 -1.63
CA SER A 256 -1.35 -22.84 -0.71
C SER A 256 -2.31 -24.01 -0.96
N GLY A 257 -3.10 -24.00 -2.05
CA GLY A 257 -4.10 -25.05 -2.29
C GLY A 257 -5.21 -25.09 -1.23
N PHE A 258 -5.57 -23.93 -0.67
CA PHE A 258 -6.53 -23.72 0.42
C PHE A 258 -6.12 -24.30 1.79
N GLU A 259 -4.87 -24.75 1.95
CA GLU A 259 -4.37 -25.23 3.24
C GLU A 259 -4.06 -24.08 4.22
N ARG A 260 -3.69 -22.91 3.68
CA ARG A 260 -3.30 -21.73 4.45
C ARG A 260 -4.00 -20.50 3.87
N GLY A 261 -4.11 -19.46 4.68
CA GLY A 261 -4.72 -18.22 4.24
C GLY A 261 -4.77 -17.20 5.36
N ASN A 262 -5.01 -15.95 4.98
CA ASN A 262 -5.24 -14.85 5.90
C ASN A 262 -6.43 -14.04 5.39
N LEU A 263 -7.40 -13.81 6.26
CA LEU A 263 -8.49 -12.88 6.04
C LEU A 263 -8.42 -11.76 7.07
N GLN A 264 -8.62 -10.53 6.60
CA GLN A 264 -8.80 -9.36 7.43
C GLN A 264 -10.08 -8.65 7.00
N LEU A 265 -10.97 -8.40 7.94
CA LEU A 265 -12.16 -7.59 7.77
C LEU A 265 -12.03 -6.35 8.65
N SER A 266 -12.28 -5.17 8.10
CA SER A 266 -12.39 -3.95 8.88
C SER A 266 -13.67 -3.20 8.56
N TRP A 267 -14.18 -2.47 9.54
CA TRP A 267 -15.32 -1.59 9.38
C TRP A 267 -15.04 -0.26 10.06
N SER A 268 -15.03 0.81 9.26
CA SER A 268 -15.05 2.18 9.76
C SER A 268 -16.47 2.75 9.68
N PHE A 269 -16.87 3.53 10.68
CA PHE A 269 -18.20 4.13 10.76
C PHE A 269 -18.15 5.53 11.40
N PRO A 270 -19.08 6.43 11.02
CA PRO A 270 -19.07 7.79 11.54
C PRO A 270 -19.36 7.81 13.04
N ILE A 271 -18.48 8.47 13.81
CA ILE A 271 -18.71 8.80 15.24
C ILE A 271 -18.58 10.31 15.51
N GLY A 272 -18.28 11.10 14.48
CA GLY A 272 -18.07 12.53 14.51
C GLY A 272 -17.53 13.02 13.17
N GLU A 273 -17.08 14.27 13.10
CA GLU A 273 -16.59 14.87 11.85
C GLU A 273 -15.14 14.47 11.52
N ARG A 274 -14.30 14.27 12.54
CA ARG A 274 -12.86 14.07 12.38
C ARG A 274 -12.40 12.61 12.47
N TYR A 275 -13.03 11.83 13.33
CA TYR A 275 -12.64 10.45 13.61
C TYR A 275 -13.79 9.50 13.28
N LYS A 276 -13.43 8.27 12.91
CA LYS A 276 -14.37 7.17 12.69
C LYS A 276 -14.18 6.13 13.80
N GLY A 277 -15.27 5.49 14.20
CA GLY A 277 -15.19 4.24 14.94
C GLY A 277 -14.62 3.17 14.02
N TYR A 278 -13.81 2.26 14.55
CA TYR A 278 -13.10 1.27 13.76
C TYR A 278 -13.09 -0.09 14.45
N ILE A 279 -13.54 -1.11 13.73
CA ILE A 279 -13.44 -2.51 14.13
C ILE A 279 -12.55 -3.23 13.13
N LEU A 280 -11.67 -4.09 13.62
CA LEU A 280 -10.77 -4.91 12.81
C LEU A 280 -10.81 -6.35 13.32
N ALA A 281 -11.08 -7.30 12.43
CA ALA A 281 -10.98 -8.73 12.70
C ALA A 281 -9.99 -9.36 11.71
N ARG A 282 -9.16 -10.28 12.21
CA ARG A 282 -8.24 -11.08 11.40
C ARG A 282 -8.31 -12.54 11.78
N THR A 283 -8.14 -13.41 10.80
CA THR A 283 -8.00 -14.85 11.02
C THR A 283 -7.07 -15.47 10.00
N GLY A 284 -6.26 -16.42 10.43
CA GLY A 284 -5.36 -17.19 9.56
C GLY A 284 -3.89 -17.05 9.93
N TYR A 285 -3.03 -17.37 8.97
CA TYR A 285 -1.57 -17.28 9.11
C TYR A 285 -1.08 -15.86 8.81
N GLY A 286 0.15 -15.52 9.21
CA GLY A 286 0.72 -14.21 8.88
C GLY A 286 -0.01 -13.02 9.51
N ASP A 287 -0.59 -13.19 10.71
CA ASP A 287 -1.18 -12.06 11.48
C ASP A 287 -0.12 -10.99 11.75
N THR A 288 1.08 -11.42 12.11
CA THR A 288 2.29 -10.60 12.23
C THR A 288 3.47 -11.28 11.53
N LEU A 289 4.62 -10.59 11.42
CA LEU A 289 5.83 -11.21 10.89
C LEU A 289 6.43 -12.22 11.87
N ALA A 290 6.41 -11.94 13.18
CA ALA A 290 6.98 -12.86 14.17
C ALA A 290 6.20 -14.18 14.25
N ASP A 291 4.88 -14.11 14.18
CA ASP A 291 3.99 -15.25 14.38
C ASP A 291 3.44 -15.78 13.03
N TYR A 292 4.18 -15.59 11.93
CA TYR A 292 3.68 -15.89 10.57
C TYR A 292 3.32 -17.36 10.35
N ARG A 293 3.98 -18.28 11.06
CA ARG A 293 3.72 -19.72 10.99
C ARG A 293 2.49 -20.15 11.81
N GLU A 294 2.00 -19.29 12.69
CA GLU A 294 0.88 -19.60 13.59
C GLU A 294 -0.45 -19.17 12.97
N ARG A 295 -1.48 -19.99 13.15
CA ARG A 295 -2.85 -19.62 12.78
C ARG A 295 -3.49 -18.89 13.95
N ASN A 296 -3.73 -17.60 13.76
CA ASN A 296 -4.22 -16.71 14.81
C ASN A 296 -5.59 -16.12 14.48
N GLU A 297 -6.28 -15.70 15.52
CA GLU A 297 -7.53 -14.96 15.50
C GLU A 297 -7.34 -13.68 16.30
N ARG A 298 -7.78 -12.56 15.72
CA ARG A 298 -7.66 -11.24 16.32
C ARG A 298 -8.93 -10.46 16.09
N ILE A 299 -9.39 -9.76 17.11
CA ILE A 299 -10.47 -8.78 16.99
C ILE A 299 -10.15 -7.57 17.85
N GLY A 300 -10.27 -6.39 17.28
CA GLY A 300 -10.01 -5.14 17.97
C GLY A 300 -11.01 -4.06 17.61
N ILE A 301 -11.18 -3.12 18.54
CA ILE A 301 -12.08 -1.99 18.43
C ILE A 301 -11.35 -0.71 18.87
N GLY A 302 -11.63 0.39 18.17
CA GLY A 302 -11.08 1.69 18.49
C GLY A 302 -11.50 2.75 17.50
N ILE A 303 -10.55 3.59 17.10
CA ILE A 303 -10.78 4.73 16.23
C ILE A 303 -9.85 4.73 15.02
N SER A 304 -10.28 5.32 13.92
CA SER A 304 -9.46 5.59 12.75
C SER A 304 -9.55 7.06 12.32
N ILE A 305 -8.45 7.57 11.76
CA ILE A 305 -8.36 8.91 11.18
C ILE A 305 -8.87 8.89 9.73
N ASN A 306 -8.54 7.83 9.00
CA ASN A 306 -8.99 7.59 7.62
C ASN A 306 -9.19 6.10 7.38
N ASP A 307 -9.90 5.78 6.30
CA ASP A 307 -9.99 4.44 5.73
C ASP A 307 -9.33 4.39 4.34
N VAL A 308 -9.62 3.34 3.58
CA VAL A 308 -8.99 3.01 2.29
C VAL A 308 -9.69 3.62 1.07
N LEU A 309 -10.90 4.18 1.23
CA LEU A 309 -11.67 4.85 0.17
C LEU A 309 -11.93 6.33 0.47
#